data_AF-G1VCJ3-F1
#
_entry.id   AF-G1VCJ3-F1
#
_cell.length_a   1.000
_cell.length_b   1.000
_cell.length_c   1.000
_cell.angle_alpha   90.00
_cell.angle_beta   90.00
_cell.angle_gamma   90.00
#
_symmetry.space_group_name_H-M   'P 1'
#
loop_
_entity.id
_entity.type
_entity.pdbx_description
1 polymer ?
#
loop_
_entity_poly.entity_id
_entity_poly.type
_entity_poly.pdbx_seq_one_letter_code
_entity_poly.pdbx_strand_id
1 'polypeptide(L)'
;MKQKDLAEEYALKEYVRVNGEDDLIFEDNRCFTFDDIKAAFNAGRESVVEKASELEWKDIGVFGEKARYVNVCRAHKPLEEYLIQEWFYPKDVELHSNEFVKNGFKTIEEAKTYANEDYKKRIKQALGL
;
A
#
# COMPACT_ATOMS: atom_id res chain seq x y z
N MET A 1 6.57 1.82 18.54
CA MET A 1 5.86 1.28 19.71
C MET A 1 6.51 -0.04 20.09
N LYS A 2 6.85 -0.27 21.35
CA LYS A 2 7.19 -1.62 21.80
C LYS A 2 5.92 -2.46 21.70
N GLN A 3 5.89 -3.46 20.81
CA GLN A 3 4.82 -4.45 20.82
C GLN A 3 4.89 -5.19 22.16
N LYS A 4 3.80 -5.12 22.93
CA LYS A 4 3.61 -5.99 24.09
C LYS A 4 3.43 -7.41 23.56
N ASP A 5 4.06 -8.42 24.17
CA ASP A 5 3.82 -9.82 23.81
C ASP A 5 2.41 -10.21 24.31
N LEU A 6 1.43 -9.99 23.43
CA LEU A 6 0.02 -10.28 23.70
C LEU A 6 -0.22 -11.76 23.98
N ALA A 7 0.60 -12.65 23.42
CA ALA A 7 0.46 -14.08 23.63
C ALA A 7 0.93 -14.47 25.03
N GLU A 8 2.03 -13.89 25.49
CA GLU A 8 2.52 -14.07 26.85
C GLU A 8 1.53 -13.52 27.90
N GLU A 9 1.00 -12.31 27.70
CA GLU A 9 0.01 -11.72 28.61
C GLU A 9 -1.28 -12.54 28.67
N TYR A 10 -1.77 -13.00 27.52
CA TYR A 10 -2.96 -13.84 27.45
C TYR A 10 -2.73 -15.19 28.13
N ALA A 11 -1.61 -15.86 27.83
CA ALA A 11 -1.26 -17.15 28.42
C ALA A 11 -1.12 -17.05 29.93
N LEU A 12 -0.51 -15.98 30.45
CA LEU A 12 -0.35 -15.78 31.89
C LEU A 12 -1.71 -15.63 32.58
N LYS A 13 -2.59 -14.78 32.04
CA LYS A 13 -3.93 -14.56 32.56
C LYS A 13 -4.75 -15.86 32.58
N GLU A 14 -4.70 -16.62 31.49
CA GLU A 14 -5.52 -17.81 31.32
C GLU A 14 -4.99 -19.00 32.14
N TYR A 15 -3.66 -19.14 32.22
CA TYR A 15 -3.02 -20.16 33.05
C TYR A 15 -3.37 -19.99 34.53
N VAL A 16 -3.37 -18.75 35.05
CA VAL A 16 -3.81 -18.44 36.42
C VAL A 16 -5.30 -18.74 36.61
N ARG A 17 -6.14 -18.36 35.63
CA ARG A 17 -7.60 -18.59 35.69
C ARG A 17 -7.96 -20.08 35.77
N VAL A 18 -7.26 -20.93 35.01
CA VAL A 18 -7.59 -22.35 34.87
C VAL A 18 -7.06 -23.18 36.05
N ASN A 19 -5.90 -22.82 36.61
CA ASN A 19 -5.30 -23.56 37.72
C ASN A 19 -5.73 -23.03 39.11
N GLY A 20 -6.39 -21.87 39.18
CA GLY A 20 -6.75 -21.24 40.46
C GLY A 20 -5.53 -20.66 41.20
N GLU A 21 -5.76 -20.12 42.40
CA GLU A 21 -4.69 -19.64 43.29
C GLU A 21 -4.05 -20.77 44.13
N ASP A 22 -4.58 -22.00 44.07
CA ASP A 22 -4.12 -23.12 44.90
C ASP A 22 -2.83 -23.75 44.36
N ASP A 23 -1.81 -23.84 45.22
CA ASP A 23 -0.44 -24.29 44.94
C ASP A 23 -0.30 -25.75 44.46
N LEU A 24 -1.39 -26.54 44.51
CA LEU A 24 -1.39 -27.94 44.11
C LEU A 24 -1.72 -28.09 42.62
N ILE A 25 -0.94 -27.42 41.77
CA ILE A 25 -0.92 -27.73 40.35
C ILE A 25 -0.19 -29.07 40.19
N PHE A 26 -0.92 -30.18 40.23
CA PHE A 26 -0.36 -31.50 39.92
C PHE A 26 0.29 -31.43 38.53
N GLU A 27 1.63 -31.45 38.47
CA GLU A 27 2.40 -31.43 37.21
C GLU A 27 1.89 -32.49 36.22
N ASP A 28 1.49 -33.64 36.74
CA ASP A 28 1.00 -34.78 35.96
C ASP A 28 -0.49 -34.73 35.59
N ASN A 29 -1.24 -33.69 35.99
CA ASN A 29 -2.69 -33.61 35.80
C ASN A 29 -3.16 -32.30 35.13
N ARG A 30 -2.25 -31.57 34.46
CA ARG A 30 -2.60 -30.37 33.68
C ARG A 30 -3.17 -30.77 32.32
N CYS A 31 -4.36 -30.27 31.97
CA CYS A 31 -4.90 -30.47 30.63
C CYS A 31 -4.12 -29.66 29.56
N PHE A 32 -3.55 -28.50 29.92
CA PHE A 32 -2.74 -27.64 29.06
C PHE A 32 -1.67 -26.89 29.88
N THR A 33 -0.48 -26.72 29.31
CA THR A 33 0.61 -25.91 29.89
C THR A 33 0.52 -24.44 29.46
N PHE A 34 1.30 -23.56 30.11
CA PHE A 34 1.43 -22.15 29.67
C PHE A 34 1.85 -22.06 28.20
N ASP A 35 2.82 -22.87 27.79
CA ASP A 35 3.32 -22.91 26.42
C ASP A 35 2.26 -23.40 25.44
N ASP A 36 1.44 -24.38 25.82
CA ASP A 36 0.31 -24.84 24.99
C ASP A 36 -0.70 -23.72 24.74
N ILE A 37 -1.03 -22.94 25.78
CA ILE A 37 -1.96 -21.81 25.66
C ILE A 37 -1.35 -20.70 24.78
N LYS A 38 -0.07 -20.37 24.99
CA LYS A 38 0.65 -19.37 24.18
C LYS A 38 0.71 -19.79 22.72
N ALA A 39 1.03 -21.06 22.46
CA ALA A 39 1.09 -21.62 21.12
C ALA A 39 -0.30 -21.61 20.44
N ALA A 40 -1.35 -22.06 21.14
CA ALA A 40 -2.72 -22.06 20.61
C ALA A 40 -3.23 -20.64 20.30
N PHE A 41 -2.92 -19.67 21.15
CA PHE A 41 -3.29 -18.26 20.91
C PHE A 41 -2.58 -17.69 19.66
N ASN A 42 -1.29 -17.95 19.50
CA ASN A 42 -0.55 -17.51 18.32
C ASN A 42 -1.03 -18.21 17.05
N ALA A 43 -1.25 -19.53 17.09
CA ALA A 43 -1.82 -20.28 15.98
C ALA A 43 -3.21 -19.75 15.58
N GLY A 44 -4.05 -19.40 16.57
CA GLY A 44 -5.33 -18.76 16.32
C GLY A 44 -5.21 -17.40 15.63
N ARG A 45 -4.23 -16.57 16.04
CA ARG A 45 -3.97 -15.27 15.42
C ARG A 45 -3.43 -15.40 14.00
N GLU A 46 -2.49 -16.32 13.78
CA GLU A 46 -1.95 -16.60 12.45
C GLU A 46 -3.06 -17.09 11.50
N SER A 47 -3.92 -17.99 11.97
CA SER A 47 -5.08 -18.45 11.19
C SER A 47 -6.04 -17.31 10.83
N VAL A 48 -6.28 -16.35 11.74
CA VAL A 48 -7.07 -15.15 11.43
C VAL A 48 -6.37 -14.28 10.40
N VAL A 49 -5.06 -14.07 10.50
CA VAL A 49 -4.29 -13.31 9.52
C VAL A 49 -4.41 -13.95 8.15
N GLU A 50 -4.16 -15.25 8.02
CA GLU A 50 -4.28 -15.97 6.75
C GLU A 50 -5.66 -15.77 6.13
N LYS A 51 -6.73 -16.01 6.91
CA LYS A 51 -8.11 -15.88 6.41
C LYS A 51 -8.52 -14.44 6.11
N ALA A 52 -8.05 -13.47 6.90
CA ALA A 52 -8.43 -12.06 6.75
C ALA A 52 -7.59 -11.31 5.70
N SER A 53 -6.44 -11.87 5.29
CA SER A 53 -5.51 -11.25 4.33
C SER A 53 -5.99 -11.35 2.88
N GLU A 54 -6.95 -12.21 2.58
CA GLU A 54 -7.51 -12.33 1.24
C GLU A 54 -8.22 -11.04 0.83
N LEU A 55 -7.73 -10.42 -0.25
CA LEU A 55 -8.30 -9.21 -0.83
C LEU A 55 -9.33 -9.58 -1.90
N GLU A 56 -10.54 -9.05 -1.74
CA GLU A 56 -11.57 -9.12 -2.77
C GLU A 56 -11.39 -7.95 -3.73
N TRP A 57 -11.02 -8.27 -4.97
CA TRP A 57 -10.78 -7.28 -6.01
C TRP A 57 -12.08 -6.96 -6.75
N LYS A 58 -12.34 -5.67 -6.91
CA LYS A 58 -13.40 -5.14 -7.75
C LYS A 58 -12.78 -4.46 -8.95
N ASP A 59 -13.14 -4.93 -10.14
CA ASP A 59 -12.84 -4.23 -11.38
C ASP A 59 -13.62 -2.91 -11.42
N ILE A 60 -12.91 -1.84 -11.74
CA ILE A 60 -13.48 -0.48 -11.77
C ILE A 60 -13.30 0.19 -13.13
N GLY A 61 -12.18 -0.04 -13.81
CA GLY A 61 -11.95 0.47 -15.17
C GLY A 61 -12.09 2.00 -15.29
N VAL A 62 -11.59 2.76 -14.30
CA VAL A 62 -11.76 4.23 -14.27
C VAL A 62 -10.52 4.91 -14.80
N PHE A 63 -10.65 5.72 -15.84
CA PHE A 63 -9.51 6.47 -16.38
C PHE A 63 -9.05 7.58 -15.43
N GLY A 64 -7.72 7.65 -15.28
CA GLY A 64 -7.01 8.65 -14.51
C GLY A 64 -6.94 10.02 -15.16
N GLU A 65 -6.20 10.93 -14.51
CA GLU A 65 -5.99 12.29 -15.02
C GLU A 65 -5.39 12.29 -16.42
N LYS A 66 -6.02 13.03 -17.34
CA LYS A 66 -5.67 13.07 -18.76
C LYS A 66 -5.66 11.69 -19.44
N ALA A 67 -6.39 10.71 -18.87
CA ALA A 67 -6.46 9.31 -19.30
C ALA A 67 -5.09 8.62 -19.45
N ARG A 68 -4.08 9.09 -18.71
CA ARG A 68 -2.70 8.58 -18.80
C ARG A 68 -2.53 7.17 -18.21
N TYR A 69 -3.52 6.77 -17.43
CA TYR A 69 -3.63 5.46 -16.82
C TYR A 69 -5.10 5.08 -16.68
N VAL A 70 -5.35 3.79 -16.49
CA VAL A 70 -6.63 3.27 -16.01
C VAL A 70 -6.42 2.70 -14.62
N ASN A 71 -7.34 3.03 -13.71
CA ASN A 71 -7.53 2.28 -12.49
C ASN A 71 -8.21 0.98 -12.87
N VAL A 72 -7.48 -0.13 -12.84
CA VAL A 72 -7.93 -1.43 -13.33
C VAL A 72 -8.91 -2.03 -12.32
N CYS A 73 -8.42 -2.22 -11.10
CA CYS A 73 -9.19 -2.81 -10.01
C CYS A 73 -8.78 -2.19 -8.67
N ARG A 74 -9.65 -2.36 -7.67
CA ARG A 74 -9.42 -1.95 -6.30
C ARG A 74 -9.85 -3.03 -5.32
N ALA A 75 -9.21 -3.09 -4.16
CA ALA A 75 -9.67 -3.92 -3.05
C ALA A 75 -9.81 -3.04 -1.80
N HIS A 76 -10.94 -3.16 -1.12
CA HIS A 76 -11.22 -2.39 0.09
C HIS A 76 -11.35 -3.33 1.29
N LYS A 77 -10.61 -3.04 2.36
CA LYS A 77 -10.74 -3.66 3.69
C LYS A 77 -10.79 -2.56 4.75
N PRO A 78 -11.30 -2.84 5.97
CA PRO A 78 -11.39 -1.83 7.04
C PRO A 78 -10.07 -1.15 7.39
N LEU A 79 -8.93 -1.81 7.13
CA LEU A 79 -7.61 -1.27 7.42
C LEU A 79 -7.06 -0.39 6.27
N GLU A 80 -7.43 -0.63 5.01
CA GLU A 80 -6.82 0.03 3.85
C GLU A 80 -7.64 -0.14 2.55
N GLU A 81 -7.47 0.80 1.60
CA GLU A 81 -7.89 0.67 0.20
C GLU A 81 -6.66 0.50 -0.73
N TYR A 82 -6.63 -0.60 -1.49
CA TYR A 82 -5.61 -0.87 -2.49
C TYR A 82 -6.15 -0.57 -3.90
N LEU A 83 -5.37 0.11 -4.73
CA LEU A 83 -5.71 0.49 -6.11
C LEU A 83 -4.61 0.04 -7.08
N ILE A 84 -4.99 -0.67 -8.15
CA ILE A 84 -4.09 -1.08 -9.23
C ILE A 84 -4.31 -0.17 -10.44
N GLN A 85 -3.22 0.38 -10.97
CA GLN A 85 -3.24 1.31 -12.09
C GLN A 85 -2.34 0.81 -13.22
N GLU A 86 -2.86 0.82 -14.44
CA GLU A 86 -2.10 0.53 -15.65
C GLU A 86 -1.89 1.83 -16.44
N TRP A 87 -0.62 2.18 -16.66
CA TRP A 87 -0.24 3.39 -17.37
C TRP A 87 -0.03 3.11 -18.86
N PHE A 88 -0.61 3.95 -19.71
CA PHE A 88 -0.57 3.78 -21.16
C PHE A 88 0.50 4.63 -21.87
N TYR A 89 1.35 5.35 -21.11
CA TYR A 89 2.27 6.33 -21.70
C TYR A 89 3.43 5.67 -22.45
N PRO A 90 3.69 6.00 -23.73
CA PRO A 90 4.92 5.63 -24.42
C PRO A 90 6.10 6.48 -23.93
N LYS A 91 7.32 5.95 -24.18
CA LYS A 91 8.64 6.42 -23.73
C LYS A 91 9.11 7.80 -24.25
N ASP A 92 8.24 8.60 -24.85
CA ASP A 92 8.59 9.86 -25.50
C ASP A 92 8.45 11.07 -24.56
N VAL A 93 9.20 12.15 -24.86
CA VAL A 93 9.24 13.35 -24.04
C VAL A 93 8.18 14.36 -24.49
N GLU A 94 7.50 14.93 -23.49
CA GLU A 94 6.48 15.98 -23.62
C GLU A 94 6.97 17.27 -22.96
N LEU A 95 6.82 18.39 -23.66
CA LEU A 95 7.04 19.75 -23.18
C LEU A 95 5.69 20.41 -22.93
N HIS A 96 5.43 20.83 -21.69
CA HIS A 96 4.27 21.65 -21.35
C HIS A 96 4.67 23.12 -21.26
N SER A 97 3.85 24.00 -21.79
CA SER A 97 3.85 25.44 -21.54
C SER A 97 2.45 25.88 -21.11
N ASN A 98 2.32 27.12 -20.65
CA ASN A 98 1.02 27.67 -20.25
C ASN A 98 0.03 27.77 -21.41
N GLU A 99 0.52 27.80 -22.65
CA GLU A 99 -0.30 28.01 -23.83
C GLU A 99 -0.39 26.80 -24.76
N PHE A 100 0.54 25.84 -24.61
CA PHE A 100 0.58 24.65 -25.44
C PHE A 100 1.27 23.49 -24.72
N VAL A 101 0.95 22.27 -25.14
CA VAL A 101 1.69 21.06 -24.80
C VAL A 101 2.25 20.46 -26.09
N LYS A 102 3.50 20.01 -26.09
CA LYS A 102 4.23 19.51 -27.25
C LYS A 102 4.88 18.17 -26.95
N ASN A 103 4.42 17.12 -27.63
CA ASN A 103 4.91 15.74 -27.49
C ASN A 103 5.91 15.36 -28.59
N GLY A 104 6.44 14.14 -28.49
CA GLY A 104 7.16 13.47 -29.58
C GLY A 104 8.65 13.77 -29.64
N PHE A 105 9.17 14.37 -28.57
CA PHE A 105 10.61 14.53 -28.43
C PHE A 105 11.22 13.17 -28.11
N LYS A 106 12.20 12.76 -28.91
CA LYS A 106 12.93 11.52 -28.65
C LYS A 106 13.89 11.68 -27.48
N THR A 107 14.32 12.93 -27.25
CA THR A 107 15.22 13.32 -26.16
C THR A 107 14.78 14.63 -25.54
N ILE A 108 15.23 14.87 -24.32
CA ILE A 108 14.91 16.11 -23.58
C ILE A 108 15.58 17.32 -24.24
N GLU A 109 16.74 17.13 -24.86
CA GLU A 109 17.53 18.17 -25.51
C GLU A 109 16.81 18.72 -26.74
N GLU A 110 16.10 17.84 -27.46
CA GLU A 110 15.20 18.24 -28.55
C GLU A 110 14.07 19.13 -28.00
N ALA A 111 13.46 18.71 -26.89
CA ALA A 111 12.39 19.47 -26.22
C ALA A 111 12.85 20.85 -25.75
N LYS A 112 14.04 20.94 -25.12
CA LYS A 112 14.63 22.20 -24.64
C LYS A 112 15.00 23.14 -25.78
N THR A 113 15.57 22.59 -26.84
CA THR A 113 15.94 23.39 -28.02
C THR A 113 14.69 24.01 -28.63
N TYR A 114 13.62 23.22 -28.77
CA TYR A 114 12.34 23.72 -29.23
C TYR A 114 11.76 24.81 -28.31
N ALA A 115 11.77 24.58 -26.99
CA ALA A 115 11.27 25.55 -26.01
C ALA A 115 12.00 26.89 -26.08
N ASN A 116 13.33 26.86 -26.19
CA ASN A 116 14.16 28.07 -26.27
C ASN A 116 13.88 28.88 -27.54
N GLU A 117 13.74 28.21 -28.69
CA GLU A 117 13.41 28.88 -29.94
C GLU A 117 11.98 29.46 -29.93
N ASP A 118 11.01 28.75 -29.33
CA ASP A 118 9.66 29.28 -29.14
C ASP A 118 9.66 30.53 -28.23
N TYR A 119 10.32 30.46 -27.08
CA TYR A 119 10.38 31.58 -26.14
C TYR A 119 11.08 32.80 -26.73
N LYS A 120 12.15 32.58 -27.49
CA LYS A 120 12.86 33.65 -28.21
C LYS A 120 11.95 34.36 -29.22
N LYS A 121 11.09 33.63 -29.94
CA LYS A 121 10.08 34.24 -30.84
C LYS A 121 9.07 35.08 -30.07
N ARG A 122 8.57 34.57 -28.93
CA ARG A 122 7.64 35.31 -28.06
C ARG A 122 8.25 36.62 -27.55
N ILE A 123 9.52 36.59 -27.13
CA ILE A 123 10.24 37.81 -26.71
C ILE A 123 10.30 38.82 -27.85
N LYS A 124 10.68 38.40 -29.06
CA LYS A 124 10.75 39.31 -30.22
C LYS A 124 9.40 39.95 -30.52
N GLN A 125 8.33 39.16 -30.53
CA GLN A 125 6.97 39.65 -30.74
C GLN A 125 6.55 40.66 -29.67
N ALA A 126 6.81 40.38 -28.39
CA ALA A 126 6.49 41.29 -27.29
C ALA A 126 7.26 42.62 -27.39
N LEU A 127 8.45 42.60 -27.99
CA LEU A 127 9.29 43.77 -28.23
C LEU A 127 9.02 44.46 -29.59
N GLY A 128 8.13 43.90 -30.43
CA GLY A 128 7.83 44.43 -31.77
C GLY A 128 8.96 44.27 -32.80
N LEU A 129 9.80 43.23 -32.66
CA LEU A 129 10.96 42.92 -33.50
C LEU A 129 10.73 41.78 -34.50
#